data_AF-A0AAV5GQN9-F1
#
_entry.id   AF-A0AAV5GQN9-F1
#
_cell.length_a   1.000
_cell.length_b   1.000
_cell.length_c   1.000
_cell.angle_alpha   90.00
_cell.angle_beta   90.00
_cell.angle_gamma   90.00
#
_symmetry.space_group_name_H-M   'P 1'
#
loop_
_entity.id
_entity.type
_entity.pdbx_description
1 polymer ?
#
loop_
_entity_poly.entity_id
_entity_poly.type
_entity_poly.pdbx_seq_one_letter_code
_entity_poly.pdbx_strand_id
1 'polypeptide(L)'
;MFGFGAKREQAGDSAGAAAVPPAAVPAPRTLESVVEEELPIQRHAVAMEGGMPSCLTLFDNFLLCYSLASQIKSVYRHGTPRDCMPKFEDFKFCMSVKGLSEERKEEVWVRRRAEWWARRRLGKSSEDVWDARQDVYSDPLEEKRRAAATAPADQAQQATA
;
A
#
# COMPACT_ATOMS: atom_id res chain seq x y z
N MET A 1 2.01 33.28 34.01
CA MET A 1 3.34 32.85 33.54
C MET A 1 3.20 32.09 32.22
N PHE A 2 3.03 32.81 31.11
CA PHE A 2 3.05 32.24 29.75
C PHE A 2 3.99 33.12 28.93
N GLY A 3 5.23 32.66 28.75
CA GLY A 3 6.25 33.33 27.95
C GLY A 3 6.12 32.95 26.49
N PHE A 4 5.83 33.92 25.63
CA PHE A 4 5.89 33.79 24.17
C PHE A 4 7.36 33.76 23.73
N GLY A 5 7.82 32.60 23.27
CA GLY A 5 9.17 32.36 22.78
C GLY A 5 9.35 32.71 21.31
N ALA A 6 10.50 33.30 21.02
CA ALA A 6 11.01 33.89 19.79
C ALA A 6 10.73 33.16 18.46
N LYS A 7 10.50 33.99 17.44
CA LYS A 7 10.39 33.69 16.01
C LYS A 7 11.75 33.24 15.46
N ARG A 8 11.83 32.03 14.89
CA ARG A 8 13.02 31.54 14.15
C ARG A 8 12.78 31.73 12.66
N GLU A 9 13.62 32.55 12.04
CA GLU A 9 13.78 32.64 10.58
C GLU A 9 14.21 31.28 10.02
N GLN A 10 13.50 30.80 8.99
CA GLN A 10 13.94 29.69 8.16
C GLN A 10 14.26 30.26 6.78
N ALA A 11 15.55 30.25 6.48
CA ALA A 11 16.09 30.41 5.14
C ALA A 11 15.55 29.27 4.26
N GLY A 12 15.08 29.65 3.06
CA GLY A 12 14.61 28.70 2.06
C GLY A 12 15.76 27.84 1.56
N ASP A 13 15.63 26.54 1.77
CA ASP A 13 16.37 25.54 1.02
C ASP A 13 15.50 25.14 -0.18
N SER A 14 15.97 25.52 -1.36
CA SER A 14 15.32 25.27 -2.63
C SER A 14 15.59 23.81 -3.01
N ALA A 15 14.74 22.91 -2.52
CA ALA A 15 14.69 21.54 -3.02
C ALA A 15 14.22 21.57 -4.48
N GLY A 16 15.20 21.49 -5.38
CA GLY A 16 14.98 21.33 -6.80
C GLY A 16 14.04 20.16 -7.05
N ALA A 17 13.01 20.42 -7.85
CA ALA A 17 12.13 19.40 -8.37
C ALA A 17 12.98 18.38 -9.14
N ALA A 18 13.30 17.27 -8.49
CA ALA A 18 13.84 16.10 -9.15
C ALA A 18 12.78 15.67 -10.18
N ALA A 19 13.15 15.78 -11.46
CA ALA A 19 12.36 15.31 -12.57
C ALA A 19 11.97 13.85 -12.30
N VAL A 20 10.67 13.60 -12.20
CA VAL A 20 10.14 12.24 -12.19
C VAL A 20 10.55 11.62 -13.52
N PRO A 21 11.41 10.58 -13.54
CA PRO A 21 11.75 9.91 -14.80
C PRO A 21 10.44 9.43 -15.45
N PRO A 22 10.32 9.48 -16.79
CA PRO A 22 9.12 9.02 -17.47
C PRO A 22 8.86 7.60 -17.01
N ALA A 23 7.67 7.36 -16.45
CA ALA A 23 7.26 6.07 -15.93
C ALA A 23 7.52 5.02 -17.03
N ALA A 24 8.60 4.25 -16.85
CA ALA A 24 8.90 3.13 -17.71
C ALA A 24 7.68 2.20 -17.62
N VAL A 25 7.16 1.79 -18.77
CA VAL A 25 6.07 0.80 -18.87
C VAL A 25 6.45 -0.34 -17.93
N PRO A 26 5.71 -0.58 -16.84
CA PRO A 26 6.10 -1.58 -15.88
C PRO A 26 6.07 -2.94 -16.60
N ALA A 27 7.15 -3.71 -16.47
CA ALA A 27 7.15 -5.11 -16.85
C ALA A 27 5.91 -5.79 -16.25
N PRO A 28 5.32 -6.84 -16.90
CA PRO A 28 4.16 -7.51 -16.36
C PRO A 28 4.44 -7.91 -14.91
N ARG A 29 3.62 -7.41 -13.97
CA ARG A 29 3.82 -7.61 -12.53
C ARG A 29 3.67 -9.11 -12.23
N THR A 30 4.80 -9.80 -12.07
CA THR A 30 4.83 -11.20 -11.62
C THR A 30 4.54 -11.29 -10.12
N LEU A 31 4.06 -12.44 -9.64
CA LEU A 31 3.79 -12.61 -8.21
C LEU A 31 5.07 -12.43 -7.39
N GLU A 32 6.17 -12.98 -7.89
CA GLU A 32 7.48 -12.93 -7.26
C GLU A 32 8.00 -11.50 -7.14
N SER A 33 7.90 -10.70 -8.21
CA SER A 33 8.34 -9.30 -8.17
C SER A 33 7.55 -8.45 -7.16
N VAL A 34 6.23 -8.66 -7.07
CA VAL A 34 5.40 -7.95 -6.09
C VAL A 34 5.70 -8.41 -4.67
N VAL A 35 6.03 -9.69 -4.47
CA VAL A 35 6.48 -10.19 -3.16
C VAL A 35 7.77 -9.50 -2.73
N GLU A 36 8.76 -9.38 -3.63
CA GLU A 36 10.03 -8.69 -3.35
C GLU A 36 9.81 -7.23 -2.90
N GLU A 37 8.89 -6.52 -3.56
CA GLU A 37 8.49 -5.15 -3.21
C GLU A 37 7.78 -5.07 -1.84
N GLU A 38 6.96 -6.07 -1.50
CA GLU A 38 6.21 -6.11 -0.24
C GLU A 38 7.06 -6.52 0.97
N LEU A 39 8.10 -7.33 0.78
CA LEU A 39 8.96 -7.83 1.85
C LEU A 39 9.46 -6.73 2.81
N PRO A 40 10.07 -5.61 2.36
CA PRO A 40 10.52 -4.56 3.28
C PRO A 40 9.36 -3.95 4.06
N ILE A 41 8.22 -3.71 3.42
CA ILE A 41 7.03 -3.14 4.06
C ILE A 41 6.53 -4.08 5.17
N GLN A 42 6.45 -5.38 4.88
CA GLN A 42 5.99 -6.36 5.86
C GLN A 42 7.01 -6.60 6.97
N ARG A 43 8.33 -6.52 6.70
CA ARG A 43 9.37 -6.56 7.75
C ARG A 43 9.17 -5.44 8.76
N HIS A 44 8.99 -4.21 8.28
CA HIS A 44 8.75 -3.06 9.16
C HIS A 44 7.41 -3.17 9.90
N ALA A 45 6.34 -3.62 9.23
CA ALA A 45 5.04 -3.79 9.88
C ALA A 45 5.09 -4.84 11.00
N VAL A 46 5.69 -6.00 10.76
CA VAL A 46 5.83 -7.06 11.77
C VAL A 46 6.74 -6.62 12.92
N ALA A 47 7.81 -5.88 12.63
CA ALA A 47 8.67 -5.32 13.67
C ALA A 47 7.90 -4.34 14.60
N MET A 48 7.02 -3.51 14.03
CA MET A 48 6.17 -2.60 14.81
C MET A 48 5.09 -3.35 15.63
N GLU A 49 4.62 -4.50 15.15
CA GLU A 49 3.69 -5.39 15.86
C GLU A 49 4.35 -6.19 17.00
N GLY A 50 5.68 -6.15 17.13
CA GLY A 50 6.44 -6.88 18.14
C GLY A 50 6.81 -8.31 17.73
N GLY A 51 6.88 -8.60 16.43
CA GLY A 51 7.27 -9.91 15.89
C GLY A 51 6.08 -10.80 15.52
N MET A 52 6.34 -12.10 15.35
CA MET A 52 5.26 -13.05 15.06
C MET A 52 4.38 -13.29 16.29
N PRO A 53 3.04 -13.19 16.18
CA PRO A 53 2.13 -13.45 17.30
C PRO A 53 2.17 -14.92 17.75
N SER A 54 1.82 -15.16 19.02
CA SER A 54 1.78 -16.52 19.57
C SER A 54 0.66 -17.36 18.95
N CYS A 55 0.84 -18.68 18.86
CA CYS A 55 -0.18 -19.54 18.25
C CYS A 55 -1.54 -19.50 18.98
N LEU A 56 -1.53 -19.25 20.29
CA LEU A 56 -2.78 -19.07 21.06
C LEU A 56 -3.52 -17.80 20.64
N THR A 57 -2.80 -16.69 20.46
CA THR A 57 -3.45 -15.46 19.98
C THR A 57 -4.05 -15.63 18.58
N LEU A 58 -3.40 -16.38 17.68
CA LEU A 58 -3.95 -16.70 16.36
C LEU A 58 -5.19 -17.60 16.45
N PHE A 59 -5.19 -18.55 17.39
CA PHE A 59 -6.35 -19.39 17.68
C PHE A 59 -7.54 -18.60 18.23
N ASP A 60 -7.29 -17.68 19.17
CA ASP A 60 -8.33 -16.81 19.73
C ASP A 60 -8.94 -15.92 18.64
N ASN A 61 -8.11 -15.38 17.73
CA ASN A 61 -8.58 -14.62 16.58
C ASN A 61 -9.51 -15.44 15.66
N PHE A 62 -9.23 -16.73 15.47
CA PHE A 62 -10.09 -17.63 14.72
C PHE A 62 -11.44 -17.84 15.43
N LEU A 63 -11.44 -18.11 16.74
CA LEU A 63 -12.68 -18.27 17.52
C LEU A 63 -13.51 -16.99 17.57
N LEU A 64 -12.86 -15.84 17.74
CA LEU A 64 -13.51 -14.53 17.70
C LEU A 64 -14.18 -14.26 16.34
N CYS A 65 -13.60 -14.73 15.24
CA CYS A 65 -14.23 -14.62 13.93
C CYS A 65 -15.52 -15.45 13.82
N TYR A 66 -15.52 -16.66 14.38
CA TYR A 66 -16.71 -17.54 14.44
C TYR A 66 -17.72 -17.15 15.51
N SER A 67 -17.40 -16.17 16.37
CA SER A 67 -18.33 -15.70 17.38
C SER A 67 -19.67 -15.27 16.77
N LEU A 68 -20.76 -15.65 17.42
CA LEU A 68 -22.12 -15.41 16.93
C LEU A 68 -22.38 -13.91 16.67
N ALA A 69 -21.87 -13.04 17.55
CA ALA A 69 -22.00 -11.60 17.41
C ALA A 69 -21.31 -11.05 16.14
N SER A 70 -20.11 -11.54 15.81
CA SER A 70 -19.37 -11.17 14.61
C SER A 70 -20.09 -11.61 13.34
N GLN A 71 -20.58 -12.85 13.34
CA GLN A 71 -21.26 -13.44 12.19
C GLN A 71 -22.61 -12.76 11.91
N ILE A 72 -23.42 -12.46 12.93
CA ILE A 72 -24.68 -11.72 12.76
C ILE A 72 -24.42 -10.33 12.14
N LYS A 73 -23.40 -9.62 12.62
CA LYS A 73 -23.03 -8.30 12.07
C LYS A 73 -22.65 -8.37 10.59
N SER A 74 -21.94 -9.42 10.19
CA SER A 74 -21.58 -9.63 8.79
C SER A 74 -22.78 -9.94 7.92
N VAL A 75 -23.65 -10.84 8.37
CA VAL A 75 -24.88 -11.17 7.64
C VAL A 75 -25.75 -9.93 7.50
N TYR A 76 -25.86 -9.10 8.54
CA TYR A 76 -26.59 -7.83 8.46
C TYR A 76 -25.99 -6.84 7.47
N ARG A 77 -24.66 -6.68 7.43
CA ARG A 77 -24.00 -5.67 6.57
C ARG A 77 -23.77 -6.14 5.13
N HIS A 78 -23.45 -7.41 4.93
CA HIS A 78 -22.97 -7.98 3.67
C HIS A 78 -23.86 -9.11 3.13
N GLY A 79 -24.91 -9.52 3.86
CA GLY A 79 -25.81 -10.60 3.45
C GLY A 79 -25.21 -12.00 3.51
N THR A 80 -23.95 -12.13 3.94
CA THR A 80 -23.20 -13.39 3.96
C THR A 80 -22.41 -13.53 5.27
N PRO A 81 -22.24 -14.77 5.78
CA PRO A 81 -21.35 -15.02 6.90
C PRO A 81 -19.91 -14.65 6.51
N ARG A 82 -19.09 -14.22 7.48
CA ARG A 82 -17.67 -13.94 7.23
C ARG A 82 -16.95 -15.24 6.91
N ASP A 83 -16.11 -15.20 5.89
CA ASP A 83 -15.10 -16.23 5.72
C ASP A 83 -14.00 -16.07 6.78
N CYS A 84 -13.91 -17.07 7.66
CA CYS A 84 -12.93 -17.14 8.74
C CYS A 84 -11.78 -18.10 8.45
N MET A 85 -11.75 -18.74 7.26
CA MET A 85 -10.69 -19.66 6.87
C MET A 85 -9.28 -19.05 6.88
N PRO A 86 -9.05 -17.79 6.46
CA PRO A 86 -7.71 -17.21 6.50
C PRO A 86 -7.10 -17.18 7.92
N LYS A 87 -7.93 -16.97 8.95
CA LYS A 87 -7.48 -16.99 10.35
C LYS A 87 -7.14 -18.39 10.83
N PHE A 88 -7.87 -19.40 10.35
CA PHE A 88 -7.55 -20.80 10.63
C PHE A 88 -6.22 -21.21 9.98
N GLU A 89 -5.97 -20.77 8.75
CA GLU A 89 -4.70 -21.02 8.07
C GLU A 89 -3.52 -20.41 8.81
N ASP A 90 -3.69 -19.21 9.39
CA ASP A 90 -2.67 -18.59 10.24
C ASP A 90 -2.34 -19.41 11.48
N PHE A 91 -3.37 -19.93 12.16
CA PHE A 91 -3.19 -20.84 13.28
C PHE A 91 -2.46 -22.13 12.86
N LYS A 92 -2.90 -22.77 11.78
CA LYS A 92 -2.27 -23.99 11.25
C LYS A 92 -0.81 -23.75 10.86
N PHE A 93 -0.53 -22.61 10.24
CA PHE A 93 0.83 -22.22 9.89
C PHE A 93 1.70 -22.04 11.14
N CYS A 94 1.22 -21.33 12.17
CA CYS A 94 1.95 -21.19 13.43
C CYS A 94 2.31 -22.55 14.05
N MET A 95 1.37 -23.50 14.05
CA MET A 95 1.61 -24.85 14.54
C MET A 95 2.66 -25.60 13.72
N SER A 96 2.69 -25.40 12.40
CA SER A 96 3.68 -26.03 11.52
C SER A 96 5.10 -25.49 11.68
N VAL A 97 5.26 -24.22 12.09
CA VAL A 97 6.56 -23.53 12.20
C VAL A 97 7.04 -23.43 13.66
N LYS A 98 6.30 -23.98 14.62
CA LYS A 98 6.60 -23.92 16.06
C LYS A 98 8.01 -24.41 16.43
N GLY A 99 8.57 -25.36 15.68
CA GLY A 99 9.89 -25.95 15.93
C GLY A 99 11.10 -25.16 15.41
N LEU A 100 10.90 -24.05 14.69
CA LEU A 100 12.00 -23.23 14.17
C LEU A 100 12.56 -22.28 15.25
N SER A 101 13.73 -21.69 15.01
CA SER A 101 14.23 -20.57 15.83
C SER A 101 13.32 -19.35 15.68
N GLU A 102 13.30 -18.46 16.68
CA GLU A 102 12.47 -17.24 16.65
C GLU A 102 12.79 -16.35 15.45
N GLU A 103 14.07 -16.16 15.12
CA GLU A 103 14.50 -15.40 13.93
C GLU A 103 13.92 -15.98 12.64
N ARG A 104 13.97 -17.31 12.47
CA ARG A 104 13.40 -17.97 11.29
C ARG A 104 11.87 -17.92 11.29
N LYS A 105 11.21 -17.98 12.45
CA LYS A 105 9.75 -17.83 12.53
C LYS A 105 9.32 -16.48 11.99
N GLU A 106 10.00 -15.42 12.40
CA GLU A 106 9.73 -14.05 11.95
C GLU A 106 9.95 -13.90 10.44
N GLU A 107 11.07 -14.40 9.91
CA GLU A 107 11.36 -14.34 8.47
C GLU A 107 10.29 -15.05 7.63
N VAL A 108 9.89 -16.27 8.01
CA VAL A 108 8.89 -17.03 7.25
C VAL A 108 7.51 -16.39 7.42
N TRP A 109 7.19 -15.83 8.59
CA TRP A 109 5.95 -15.09 8.82
C TRP A 109 5.84 -13.84 7.94
N VAL A 110 6.90 -13.04 7.89
CA VAL A 110 6.97 -11.85 7.04
C VAL A 110 6.80 -12.22 5.58
N ARG A 111 7.52 -13.26 5.11
CA ARG A 111 7.41 -13.72 3.72
C ARG A 111 5.99 -14.18 3.39
N ARG A 112 5.36 -14.98 4.26
CA ARG A 112 3.97 -15.42 4.07
C ARG A 112 2.99 -14.25 4.00
N ARG A 113 3.19 -13.23 4.84
CA ARG A 113 2.38 -12.02 4.83
C ARG A 113 2.60 -11.20 3.56
N ALA A 114 3.84 -11.10 3.07
CA ALA A 114 4.16 -10.48 1.79
C ALA A 114 3.51 -11.21 0.61
N GLU A 115 3.56 -12.55 0.59
CA GLU A 115 2.86 -13.37 -0.42
C GLU A 115 1.34 -13.16 -0.40
N TRP A 116 0.74 -13.04 0.77
CA TRP A 116 -0.69 -12.77 0.90
C TRP A 116 -1.08 -11.37 0.41
N TRP A 117 -0.28 -10.35 0.75
CA TRP A 117 -0.49 -8.99 0.24
C TRP A 117 -0.24 -8.88 -1.25
N ALA A 118 0.81 -9.51 -1.76
CA ALA A 118 1.11 -9.57 -3.18
C ALA A 118 -0.06 -10.17 -3.97
N ARG A 119 -0.60 -11.32 -3.55
CA ARG A 119 -1.79 -11.92 -4.17
C ARG A 119 -2.99 -10.97 -4.24
N ARG A 120 -3.19 -10.15 -3.20
CA ARG A 120 -4.25 -9.14 -3.22
C ARG A 120 -3.95 -7.99 -4.17
N ARG A 121 -2.70 -7.50 -4.20
CA ARG A 121 -2.28 -6.40 -5.08
C ARG A 121 -2.24 -6.79 -6.55
N LEU A 122 -2.03 -8.06 -6.87
CA LEU A 122 -2.16 -8.60 -8.22
C LEU A 122 -3.63 -8.74 -8.68
N GLY A 123 -4.59 -8.67 -7.76
CA GLY A 123 -6.00 -8.57 -8.14
C GLY A 123 -6.30 -7.27 -8.89
N LYS A 124 -7.46 -7.22 -9.56
CA LYS A 124 -7.91 -6.02 -10.28
C LYS A 124 -7.97 -4.81 -9.33
N SER A 125 -7.16 -3.80 -9.60
CA SER A 125 -7.11 -2.57 -8.82
C SER A 125 -8.06 -1.53 -9.41
N SER A 126 -8.46 -0.54 -8.62
CA SER A 126 -9.14 0.65 -9.16
C SER A 126 -8.25 1.45 -10.10
N GLU A 127 -6.93 1.34 -9.95
CA GLU A 127 -5.94 1.96 -10.86
C GLU A 127 -6.13 1.48 -12.29
N ASP A 128 -6.37 0.18 -12.49
CA ASP A 128 -6.63 -0.42 -13.81
C ASP A 128 -7.84 0.23 -14.51
N VAL A 129 -8.84 0.69 -13.75
CA VAL A 129 -10.02 1.40 -14.29
C VAL A 129 -9.66 2.81 -14.73
N TRP A 130 -8.75 3.48 -14.03
CA TRP A 130 -8.28 4.82 -14.40
C TRP A 130 -7.38 4.77 -15.63
N ASP A 131 -6.50 3.76 -15.71
CA ASP A 131 -5.66 3.52 -16.89
C ASP A 131 -6.53 3.24 -18.11
N ALA A 132 -7.54 2.37 -17.98
CA ALA A 132 -8.50 2.10 -19.05
C ALA A 132 -9.33 3.34 -19.49
N ARG A 133 -9.45 4.38 -18.64
CA ARG A 133 -10.17 5.62 -18.98
C ARG A 133 -9.28 6.65 -19.68
N GLN A 134 -7.96 6.59 -19.52
CA GLN A 134 -7.04 7.56 -20.14
C GLN A 134 -7.17 7.57 -21.67
N ASP A 135 -7.39 6.41 -22.28
CA ASP A 135 -7.53 6.28 -23.74
C ASP A 135 -8.93 6.63 -24.28
N VAL A 136 -9.90 6.90 -23.40
CA VAL A 136 -11.31 7.12 -23.78
C VAL A 136 -11.68 8.60 -23.86
N TYR A 137 -11.02 9.47 -23.09
CA TYR A 137 -11.31 10.90 -23.08
C TYR A 137 -10.01 11.70 -23.15
N SER A 138 -9.87 12.55 -24.18
CA SER A 138 -8.79 13.55 -24.16
C SER A 138 -9.15 14.62 -23.15
N ASP A 139 -8.35 14.73 -22.08
CA ASP A 139 -8.50 15.81 -21.12
C ASP A 139 -8.12 17.14 -21.81
N PRO A 140 -9.05 18.11 -21.98
CA PRO A 140 -8.75 19.40 -22.59
C PRO A 140 -7.64 20.16 -21.84
N LEU A 141 -7.41 19.87 -20.56
CA LEU A 141 -6.31 20.43 -19.78
C LEU A 141 -4.96 19.79 -20.13
N GLU A 142 -4.93 18.51 -20.49
CA GLU A 142 -3.74 17.85 -21.04
C GLU A 142 -3.42 18.42 -22.43
N GLU A 143 -4.42 18.62 -23.28
CA GLU A 143 -4.24 19.29 -24.58
C GLU A 143 -3.69 20.71 -24.42
N LYS A 144 -4.25 21.50 -23.49
CA LYS A 144 -3.74 22.85 -23.17
C LYS A 144 -2.33 22.82 -22.59
N ARG A 145 -2.01 21.86 -21.71
CA ARG A 145 -0.66 21.69 -21.15
C ARG A 145 0.35 21.30 -22.23
N ARG A 146 -0.02 20.38 -23.14
CA ARG A 146 0.79 20.02 -24.31
C ARG A 146 0.99 21.21 -25.24
N ALA A 147 -0.07 21.96 -25.54
CA ALA A 147 -0.01 23.16 -26.36
C ALA A 147 0.89 24.26 -25.76
N ALA A 148 0.79 24.48 -24.44
CA ALA A 148 1.66 25.40 -23.70
C ALA A 148 3.11 24.93 -23.67
N ALA A 149 3.37 23.61 -23.59
CA ALA A 149 4.73 23.06 -23.66
C ALA A 149 5.37 23.18 -25.04
N THR A 150 4.58 23.17 -26.11
CA THR A 150 5.05 23.40 -27.50
C THR A 150 5.07 24.88 -27.90
N ALA A 151 4.57 25.80 -27.06
CA ALA A 151 4.60 27.22 -27.37
C ALA A 151 6.04 27.74 -27.28
N PRO A 152 6.59 28.36 -28.35
CA PRO A 152 7.90 28.99 -28.29
C PRO A 152 7.88 30.13 -27.25
N ALA A 153 8.97 30.29 -26.51
CA ALA A 153 9.14 31.24 -25.39
C ALA A 153 9.02 32.74 -25.77
N ASP A 154 8.60 33.07 -27.00
CA ASP A 154 8.56 34.43 -27.55
C ASP A 154 7.34 35.27 -27.12
N GLN A 155 6.41 34.72 -26.34
CA GLN A 155 5.23 35.48 -25.87
C GLN A 155 5.49 36.33 -24.62
N ALA A 156 6.74 36.41 -24.11
CA ALA A 156 7.09 37.28 -23.00
C ALA A 156 7.44 38.74 -23.43
N GLN A 157 7.58 39.03 -24.72
CA GLN A 157 8.05 40.34 -25.19
C GLN A 157 6.96 41.27 -25.76
N GLN A 158 5.69 40.85 -25.84
CA GLN A 158 4.61 41.68 -26.40
C GLN A 158 3.77 42.43 -25.35
N ALA A 159 4.13 42.38 -24.07
CA ALA A 159 3.47 43.13 -22.98
C ALA A 159 4.31 44.33 -22.48
N THR A 160 5.36 44.72 -23.20
CA THR A 160 6.13 45.94 -22.95
C THR A 160 6.19 46.78 -24.22
N ALA A 161 5.08 47.44 -24.55
CA ALA A 161 5.01 48.56 -25.48
C ALA A 161 3.86 49.47 -25.07
#